data_AF-A0A1N7NVD1-F1
#
_entry.id   AF-A0A1N7NVD1-F1
#
_cell.length_a   1.000
_cell.length_b   1.000
_cell.length_c   1.000
_cell.angle_alpha   90.00
_cell.angle_beta   90.00
_cell.angle_gamma   90.00
#
_symmetry.space_group_name_H-M   'P 1'
#
loop_
_entity.id
_entity.type
_entity.pdbx_description
1 polymer ?
#
loop_
_entity_poly.entity_id
_entity_poly.type
_entity_poly.pdbx_seq_one_letter_code
_entity_poly.pdbx_strand_id
1 'polypeptide(L)'
;YDFKKYRTPACKECPVKSLCTSRTGGREIDRSQYADAVAENNQRYQSNAQLYRKRQEINEHIFGTIKRQWGYNHTNLRGLEKVNGEHSLIMLVYNIKRAINILGVPDLIAKIKNWKSPYKRNVLFLQITKHFKLKSVFVFEK
;
A
#
# COMPACT_ATOMS: atom_id res chain seq x y z
N TYR A 1 6.54 -13.17 9.48
CA TYR A 1 5.41 -12.36 9.98
C TYR A 1 5.02 -13.07 11.24
N ASP A 2 5.30 -12.45 12.37
CA ASP A 2 5.43 -13.21 13.61
C ASP A 2 4.26 -12.87 14.53
N PHE A 3 3.70 -13.92 15.13
CA PHE A 3 2.56 -13.84 16.02
C PHE A 3 2.92 -14.45 17.37
N LYS A 4 2.59 -13.75 18.44
CA LYS A 4 2.73 -14.26 19.80
C LYS A 4 1.35 -14.60 20.35
N LYS A 5 1.23 -15.82 20.86
CA LYS A 5 0.02 -16.34 21.48
C LYS A 5 0.07 -16.13 22.99
N TYR A 6 -0.95 -15.51 23.54
CA TYR A 6 -1.09 -15.29 24.98
C TYR A 6 -2.21 -16.17 25.51
N ARG A 7 -1.90 -16.96 26.54
CA ARG A 7 -2.82 -17.82 27.27
C ARG A 7 -2.63 -17.56 28.75
N THR A 8 -3.70 -17.72 29.53
CA THR A 8 -3.64 -17.62 31.00
C THR A 8 -4.38 -18.78 31.65
N PRO A 9 -3.79 -19.46 32.66
CA PRO A 9 -4.48 -20.52 33.40
C PRO A 9 -5.67 -19.99 34.21
N ALA A 10 -5.68 -18.69 34.56
CA ALA A 10 -6.76 -18.05 35.30
C ALA A 10 -8.12 -18.11 34.58
N CYS A 11 -8.13 -18.33 33.26
CA CYS A 11 -9.36 -18.56 32.51
C CYS A 11 -10.13 -19.83 32.93
N LYS A 12 -9.50 -20.78 33.62
CA LYS A 12 -10.17 -22.02 34.08
C LYS A 12 -11.13 -21.75 35.24
N GLU A 13 -10.76 -20.85 36.14
CA GLU A 13 -11.50 -20.51 37.36
C GLU A 13 -12.30 -19.20 37.21
N CYS A 14 -12.29 -18.61 36.02
CA CYS A 14 -12.96 -17.34 35.77
C CYS A 14 -14.50 -17.51 35.83
N PRO A 15 -15.21 -16.82 36.74
CA PRO A 15 -16.65 -16.97 36.92
C PRO A 15 -17.46 -16.47 35.70
N VAL A 16 -16.87 -15.59 34.91
CA VAL A 16 -17.49 -15.03 33.69
C VAL A 16 -16.96 -15.66 32.40
N LYS A 17 -16.30 -16.83 32.49
CA LYS A 17 -15.73 -17.52 31.31
C LYS A 17 -16.77 -17.71 30.20
N SER A 18 -18.00 -18.09 30.57
CA SER A 18 -19.13 -18.30 29.66
C SER A 18 -19.48 -17.07 28.82
N LEU A 19 -19.22 -15.86 29.33
CA LEU A 19 -19.44 -14.60 28.62
C LEU A 19 -18.23 -14.15 27.77
N CYS A 20 -17.04 -14.69 28.04
CA CYS A 20 -15.79 -14.25 27.43
C CYS A 20 -15.34 -15.16 26.26
N THR A 21 -15.49 -16.48 26.39
CA THR A 21 -15.08 -17.43 25.34
C THR A 21 -15.76 -18.79 25.49
N SER A 22 -16.10 -19.43 24.37
CA SER A 22 -16.61 -20.80 24.33
C SER A 22 -15.52 -21.88 24.43
N ARG A 23 -14.24 -21.49 24.37
CA ARG A 23 -13.13 -22.45 24.36
C ARG A 23 -12.91 -23.05 25.74
N THR A 24 -12.90 -24.38 25.80
CA THR A 24 -12.66 -25.16 27.04
C THR A 24 -11.34 -24.79 27.72
N GLY A 25 -10.27 -24.57 26.95
CA GLY A 25 -8.95 -24.18 27.43
C GLY A 25 -8.77 -22.71 27.85
N GLY A 26 -9.82 -21.89 27.76
CA GLY A 26 -9.74 -20.45 28.05
C GLY A 26 -9.40 -19.59 26.82
N ARG A 27 -9.38 -18.27 27.02
CA ARG A 27 -9.18 -17.31 25.92
C ARG A 27 -7.74 -17.32 25.47
N GLU A 28 -7.54 -17.41 24.16
CA GLU A 28 -6.25 -17.24 23.50
C GLU A 28 -6.28 -15.91 22.75
N ILE A 29 -5.25 -15.10 22.94
CA ILE A 29 -5.10 -13.82 22.24
C ILE A 29 -3.85 -13.92 21.37
N ASP A 30 -4.05 -13.78 20.06
CA ASP A 30 -2.96 -13.73 19.10
C ASP A 30 -2.61 -12.26 18.84
N ARG A 31 -1.38 -11.86 19.16
CA ARG A 31 -0.89 -10.51 18.93
C ARG A 31 0.23 -10.55 17.88
N SER A 32 0.02 -9.83 16.78
CA SER A 32 1.06 -9.60 15.78
C SER A 32 2.17 -8.72 16.35
N GLN A 33 3.40 -8.88 15.88
CA GLN A 33 4.51 -7.96 16.14
C GLN A 33 4.20 -6.49 15.74
N TYR A 34 3.21 -6.27 14.88
CA TYR A 34 2.76 -4.95 14.43
C TYR A 34 1.47 -4.46 15.12
N ALA A 35 1.02 -5.13 16.19
CA ALA A 35 -0.27 -4.82 16.81
C ALA A 35 -0.37 -3.37 17.31
N ASP A 36 0.73 -2.79 17.80
CA ASP A 36 0.74 -1.41 18.28
C ASP A 36 0.58 -0.42 17.12
N ALA A 37 1.25 -0.66 15.99
CA ALA A 37 1.08 0.13 14.77
C ALA A 37 -0.35 0.03 14.21
N VAL A 38 -0.97 -1.14 14.30
CA VAL A 38 -2.38 -1.33 13.92
C VAL A 38 -3.32 -0.56 14.85
N ALA A 39 -3.06 -0.58 16.16
CA ALA A 39 -3.85 0.19 17.12
C ALA A 39 -3.74 1.70 16.88
N GLU A 40 -2.53 2.21 16.63
CA GLU A 40 -2.29 3.60 16.29
C GLU A 40 -2.97 4.01 14.97
N ASN A 41 -2.92 3.14 13.95
CA ASN A 41 -3.64 3.37 12.70
C ASN A 41 -5.17 3.38 12.91
N ASN A 42 -5.71 2.49 13.75
CA ASN A 42 -7.13 2.48 14.07
C ASN A 42 -7.56 3.76 14.79
N GLN A 43 -6.77 4.27 15.73
CA GLN A 43 -7.05 5.54 16.39
C GLN A 43 -7.04 6.71 15.40
N ARG A 44 -6.08 6.74 14.46
CA ARG A 44 -6.05 7.73 13.37
C ARG A 44 -7.25 7.62 12.45
N TYR A 45 -7.69 6.40 12.13
CA TYR A 45 -8.87 6.15 11.31
C TYR A 45 -10.14 6.68 11.97
N GLN A 46 -10.34 6.36 13.26
CA GLN A 46 -11.50 6.81 14.04
C GLN A 46 -11.54 8.34 14.20
N SER A 47 -10.40 8.96 14.49
CA SER A 47 -10.31 10.42 14.64
C SER A 47 -10.45 11.17 13.30
N ASN A 48 -10.25 10.52 12.16
CA ASN A 48 -10.28 11.14 10.83
C ASN A 48 -11.25 10.45 9.85
N ALA A 49 -12.41 10.01 10.34
CA ALA A 49 -13.34 9.20 9.55
C ALA A 49 -13.71 9.81 8.18
N GLN A 50 -13.98 11.12 8.13
CA GLN A 50 -14.33 11.83 6.89
C GLN A 50 -13.16 11.82 5.86
N LEU A 51 -11.92 11.99 6.33
CA LEU A 51 -10.74 11.95 5.47
C LEU A 51 -10.56 10.57 4.83
N TYR A 52 -10.73 9.50 5.62
CA TYR A 52 -10.62 8.14 5.12
C TYR A 52 -11.75 7.78 4.15
N ARG A 53 -12.98 8.24 4.41
CA ARG A 53 -14.09 8.10 3.46
C ARG A 53 -13.79 8.77 2.13
N LYS A 54 -13.30 10.01 2.15
CA LYS A 54 -12.90 10.72 0.93
C LYS A 54 -11.78 10.01 0.16
N ARG A 55 -10.80 9.43 0.87
CA ARG A 55 -9.73 8.62 0.24
C ARG A 55 -10.29 7.38 -0.43
N GLN A 56 -11.24 6.70 0.20
CA GLN A 56 -11.91 5.54 -0.38
C GLN A 56 -12.65 5.93 -1.66
N GLU A 57 -13.45 7.00 -1.63
CA GLU A 57 -14.16 7.51 -2.81
C GLU A 57 -13.21 7.82 -3.98
N ILE A 58 -12.05 8.43 -3.70
CA ILE A 58 -11.04 8.72 -4.72
C ILE A 58 -10.39 7.45 -5.27
N ASN A 59 -10.00 6.52 -4.40
CA ASN A 59 -9.23 5.34 -4.80
C ASN A 59 -10.09 4.26 -5.47
N GLU A 60 -11.29 3.99 -4.97
CA GLU A 60 -12.16 2.93 -5.48
C GLU A 60 -12.50 3.15 -6.96
N HIS A 61 -12.74 4.40 -7.36
CA HIS A 61 -12.98 4.73 -8.77
C HIS A 61 -11.77 4.38 -9.65
N ILE A 62 -10.55 4.71 -9.20
CA ILE A 62 -9.30 4.43 -9.94
C ILE A 62 -9.13 2.92 -10.15
N PHE A 63 -9.29 2.14 -9.09
CA PHE A 63 -9.22 0.68 -9.16
C PHE A 63 -10.37 0.08 -9.99
N GLY A 64 -11.57 0.66 -9.92
CA GLY A 64 -12.72 0.27 -10.73
C GLY A 64 -12.43 0.41 -12.22
N THR A 65 -11.94 1.57 -12.66
CA THR A 65 -11.54 1.79 -14.06
C THR A 65 -10.46 0.81 -14.49
N ILE A 66 -9.37 0.67 -13.72
CA ILE A 66 -8.23 -0.17 -14.10
C ILE A 66 -8.65 -1.65 -14.17
N LYS A 67 -9.36 -2.16 -13.16
CA LYS A 67 -9.71 -3.58 -13.10
C LYS A 67 -10.89 -3.95 -14.01
N ARG A 68 -11.94 -3.11 -14.07
CA ARG A 68 -13.18 -3.42 -14.78
C ARG A 68 -13.20 -2.90 -16.22
N GLN A 69 -12.85 -1.63 -16.43
CA GLN A 69 -12.89 -1.04 -17.77
C GLN A 69 -11.66 -1.41 -18.61
N TRP A 70 -10.47 -1.49 -18.00
CA TRP A 70 -9.25 -1.84 -18.74
C TRP A 70 -8.93 -3.34 -18.67
N GLY A 71 -9.68 -4.12 -17.90
CA GLY A 71 -9.47 -5.57 -17.77
C GLY A 71 -8.18 -5.96 -17.04
N TYR A 72 -7.55 -5.06 -16.29
CA TYR A 72 -6.32 -5.36 -15.54
C TYR A 72 -6.65 -6.10 -14.23
N ASN A 73 -7.02 -7.38 -14.34
CA ASN A 73 -7.42 -8.24 -13.23
C ASN A 73 -6.30 -9.19 -12.74
N HIS A 74 -5.22 -9.35 -13.50
CA HIS A 74 -4.05 -10.14 -13.15
C HIS A 74 -2.77 -9.42 -13.59
N THR A 75 -1.65 -9.80 -12.97
CA THR A 75 -0.32 -9.36 -13.38
C THR A 75 0.34 -10.42 -14.25
N ASN A 76 1.10 -9.99 -15.25
CA ASN A 76 1.81 -10.90 -16.14
C ASN A 76 3.14 -11.39 -15.55
N LEU A 77 3.74 -10.60 -14.65
CA LEU A 77 5.02 -10.92 -14.03
C LEU A 77 4.87 -11.69 -12.73
N ARG A 78 5.94 -12.40 -12.34
CA ARG A 78 6.05 -13.13 -11.08
C ARG A 78 7.13 -12.51 -10.19
N GLY A 79 6.86 -12.49 -8.89
CA GLY A 79 7.74 -11.90 -7.87
C GLY A 79 7.39 -10.44 -7.57
N LEU A 80 7.45 -10.07 -6.29
CA LEU A 80 6.94 -8.80 -5.77
C LEU A 80 7.56 -7.57 -6.46
N GLU A 81 8.88 -7.58 -6.70
CA GLU A 81 9.57 -6.48 -7.35
C GLU A 81 9.07 -6.22 -8.78
N LYS A 82 8.95 -7.29 -9.58
CA LYS A 82 8.51 -7.20 -10.97
C LYS A 82 7.03 -6.79 -11.06
N VAL A 83 6.18 -7.38 -10.21
CA VAL A 83 4.77 -7.04 -10.09
C VAL A 83 4.57 -5.58 -9.69
N ASN A 84 5.38 -5.06 -8.75
CA ASN A 84 5.33 -3.65 -8.37
C ASN A 84 5.69 -2.73 -9.54
N GLY A 85 6.67 -3.11 -10.37
CA GLY A 85 7.00 -2.38 -11.59
C GLY A 85 5.84 -2.34 -12.59
N GLU A 86 5.21 -3.49 -12.84
CA GLU A 86 4.04 -3.61 -13.72
C GLU A 86 2.87 -2.75 -13.22
N HIS A 87 2.55 -2.84 -11.94
CA HIS A 87 1.49 -2.06 -11.33
C HIS A 87 1.78 -0.55 -11.37
N SER A 88 3.03 -0.15 -11.13
CA SER A 88 3.46 1.25 -11.21
C SER A 88 3.29 1.81 -12.62
N LEU A 89 3.58 1.01 -13.65
CA LEU A 89 3.38 1.41 -15.04
C LEU A 89 1.90 1.62 -15.37
N ILE A 90 1.02 0.72 -14.93
CA ILE A 90 -0.43 0.86 -15.12
C ILE A 90 -0.96 2.13 -14.43
N MET A 91 -0.51 2.41 -13.20
CA MET A 91 -0.90 3.62 -12.48
C MET A 91 -0.38 4.89 -13.15
N LEU A 92 0.83 4.87 -13.70
CA LEU A 92 1.37 5.97 -14.50
C LEU A 92 0.50 6.25 -15.73
N VAL A 93 0.14 5.21 -16.48
CA VAL A 93 -0.72 5.32 -17.67
C VAL A 93 -2.10 5.86 -17.29
N TYR A 94 -2.70 5.40 -16.19
CA TYR A 94 -3.95 5.94 -15.66
C TYR A 94 -3.84 7.44 -15.37
N ASN A 95 -2.79 7.86 -14.66
CA ASN A 95 -2.58 9.26 -14.32
C ASN A 95 -2.38 10.15 -15.56
N ILE A 96 -1.62 9.68 -16.56
CA ILE A 96 -1.42 10.41 -17.83
C ILE A 96 -2.75 10.53 -18.59
N LYS A 97 -3.50 9.43 -18.75
CA LYS A 97 -4.80 9.46 -19.45
C LYS A 97 -5.79 10.38 -18.73
N ARG A 98 -5.83 10.34 -17.40
CA ARG A 98 -6.67 11.24 -16.60
C ARG A 98 -6.25 12.70 -16.74
N ALA A 99 -4.95 13.00 -16.72
CA ALA A 99 -4.45 14.35 -16.91
C ALA A 99 -4.79 14.90 -18.30
N ILE A 100 -4.64 14.08 -19.35
CA ILE A 100 -5.05 14.43 -20.72
C ILE A 100 -6.55 14.70 -20.78
N ASN A 101 -7.38 13.88 -20.15
CA ASN A 101 -8.84 14.07 -20.16
C ASN A 101 -9.30 15.34 -19.42
N ILE A 102 -8.59 15.74 -18.36
CA ILE A 102 -8.96 16.92 -17.55
C ILE A 102 -8.42 18.21 -18.18
N LEU A 103 -7.18 18.20 -18.66
CA LEU A 103 -6.46 19.40 -19.09
C LEU A 103 -6.39 19.55 -20.61
N GLY A 104 -6.48 18.45 -21.36
CA GLY A 104 -6.07 18.41 -22.76
C GLY A 104 -4.55 18.29 -22.93
N VAL A 105 -4.13 17.85 -24.12
CA VAL A 105 -2.71 17.62 -24.45
C VAL A 105 -1.88 18.92 -24.44
N PRO A 106 -2.33 20.05 -25.04
CA PRO A 106 -1.52 21.28 -25.09
C PRO A 106 -1.20 21.83 -23.69
N ASP A 107 -2.20 21.92 -22.83
CA ASP A 107 -2.07 22.46 -21.48
C ASP A 107 -1.24 21.55 -20.58
N LEU A 108 -1.38 20.23 -20.74
CA LEU A 108 -0.55 19.27 -20.03
C LEU A 108 0.93 19.47 -20.38
N ILE A 109 1.27 19.59 -21.67
CA ILE A 109 2.64 19.83 -22.12
C ILE A 109 3.15 21.18 -21.59
N ALA A 110 2.34 22.24 -21.65
CA ALA A 110 2.72 23.56 -21.15
C ALA A 110 3.01 23.52 -19.64
N LYS A 111 2.18 22.83 -18.84
CA LYS A 111 2.42 22.66 -17.40
C LYS A 111 3.68 21.86 -17.11
N ILE A 112 3.94 20.77 -17.85
CA ILE A 112 5.16 19.97 -17.67
C ILE A 112 6.41 20.80 -18.00
N LYS A 113 6.41 21.57 -19.09
CA LYS A 113 7.53 22.44 -19.46
C LYS A 113 7.83 23.50 -18.40
N ASN A 114 6.79 24.04 -17.77
CA ASN A 114 6.90 25.07 -16.74
C ASN A 114 7.00 24.49 -15.31
N TRP A 115 7.07 23.17 -15.16
CA TRP A 115 7.07 22.53 -13.85
C TRP A 115 8.40 22.75 -13.13
N LYS A 116 8.36 23.54 -12.05
CA LYS A 116 9.47 23.70 -11.12
C LYS A 116 9.43 22.58 -10.09
N SER A 117 10.22 21.52 -10.34
CA SER A 117 10.30 20.37 -9.44
C SER A 117 10.71 20.81 -8.03
N PRO A 118 9.93 20.47 -6.99
CA PRO A 118 10.33 20.69 -5.59
C PRO A 118 11.46 19.74 -5.18
N TYR A 119 11.68 18.66 -5.95
CA TYR A 119 12.79 17.73 -5.75
C TYR A 119 14.05 18.32 -6.40
N LYS A 120 15.09 18.56 -5.57
CA LYS A 120 16.41 19.01 -6.06
C LYS A 120 16.95 17.97 -7.06
N ARG A 121 17.30 18.39 -8.28
CA ARG A 121 17.82 17.52 -9.37
C ARG A 121 18.89 16.54 -8.90
N ASN A 122 19.75 16.96 -7.98
CA ASN A 122 20.87 16.16 -7.49
C ASN A 122 20.41 14.94 -6.68
N VAL A 123 19.25 15.00 -5.99
CA VAL A 123 18.69 13.86 -5.24
C VAL A 123 18.16 12.80 -6.21
N LEU A 124 17.52 13.22 -7.29
CA LEU A 124 17.01 12.32 -8.33
C LEU A 124 18.16 11.64 -9.10
N PHE A 125 19.23 12.38 -9.42
CA PHE A 125 20.41 11.82 -10.09
C PHE A 125 21.17 10.84 -9.19
N LEU A 126 21.29 11.11 -7.89
CA LEU A 126 21.88 10.20 -6.90
C LEU A 126 21.02 8.94 -6.69
N GLN A 127 19.69 9.05 -6.72
CA GLN A 127 18.79 7.90 -6.61
C GLN A 127 18.81 7.04 -7.87
N ILE A 128 18.76 7.65 -9.07
CA ILE A 128 18.87 6.93 -10.34
C ILE A 128 20.22 6.21 -10.42
N THR A 129 21.34 6.91 -10.19
CA THR A 129 22.68 6.29 -10.27
C THR A 129 22.91 5.20 -9.23
N LYS A 130 22.41 5.34 -7.99
CA LYS A 130 22.48 4.27 -6.99
C LYS A 130 21.61 3.06 -7.36
N HIS A 131 20.38 3.28 -7.84
CA HIS A 131 19.47 2.18 -8.15
C HIS A 131 19.86 1.42 -9.42
N PHE A 132 20.44 2.11 -10.42
CA PHE A 132 20.99 1.48 -11.62
C PHE A 132 22.37 0.85 -11.40
N LYS A 133 23.27 1.42 -10.57
CA LYS A 133 24.54 0.75 -10.19
C LYS A 133 24.31 -0.52 -9.36
N LEU A 134 23.32 -0.53 -8.47
CA LEU A 134 23.02 -1.73 -7.66
C LEU A 134 22.50 -2.91 -8.50
N LYS A 135 21.86 -2.65 -9.65
CA LYS A 135 21.44 -3.71 -10.58
C LYS A 135 22.54 -4.14 -11.56
N SER A 136 23.48 -3.27 -11.93
CA SER A 136 24.58 -3.65 -12.83
C SER A 136 25.67 -4.48 -12.17
N VAL A 137 25.75 -4.51 -10.84
CA VAL A 137 26.72 -5.35 -10.10
C VAL A 137 26.21 -6.78 -9.86
N PHE A 138 24.92 -7.06 -10.13
CA PHE A 138 24.30 -8.38 -9.91
C PHE A 138 23.94 -9.09 -11.24
N VAL A 139 24.75 -8.89 -12.28
CA VAL A 139 24.71 -9.69 -13.53
C VAL A 139 26.16 -9.88 -13.99
N PHE A 140 26.97 -10.62 -13.24
CA PHE A 140 28.21 -11.28 -13.68
C PHE A 140 28.79 -12.06 -12.47
N GLU A 141 28.12 -13.15 -12.08
CA GLU A 141 28.79 -14.33 -11.52
C GLU A 141 27.78 -15.50 -11.38
N LYS A 142 28.12 -16.58 -12.10
CA LYS A 142 27.42 -17.85 -12.38
C LYS A 142 26.35 -17.82 -13.47
#